data_AF-A0A267FVH4-F1
#
_entry.id   AF-A0A267FVH4-F1
#
_cell.length_a   1.000
_cell.length_b   1.000
_cell.length_c   1.000
_cell.angle_alpha   90.00
_cell.angle_beta   90.00
_cell.angle_gamma   90.00
#
_symmetry.space_group_name_H-M   'P 1'
#
loop_
_entity.id
_entity.type
_entity.pdbx_description
1 polymer ?
#
loop_
_entity_poly.entity_id
_entity_poly.type
_entity_poly.pdbx_seq_one_letter_code
_entity_poly.pdbx_strand_id
1 'polypeptide(L)'
;MYLMQVLLLPLLLPAAQASGDSSKSADLNCSACRAVSRAILTAIETAKSPPKAEDDKAKFARLSDAVERVCRHLPIYGRMQHQEKQDRWGLVTMTRDDGKPVDMEQIDADPGLGNWLRMRCEELLDDREEAVARQAVQRPRQLEAWLCAEVAAVCTAEQLALDFVAPIDPVVASGRQKLDLKFDSVKPEL
;
A
#
# COMPACT_ATOMS: atom_id res chain seq x y z
N MET A 1 3.42 -23.46 -65.99
CA MET A 1 2.58 -22.99 -64.86
C MET A 1 3.48 -22.81 -63.65
N TYR A 2 3.24 -21.71 -62.93
CA TYR A 2 4.15 -21.02 -62.02
C TYR A 2 4.44 -21.73 -60.68
N LEU A 3 5.58 -21.33 -60.12
CA LEU A 3 6.13 -21.53 -58.77
C LEU A 3 5.10 -21.50 -57.63
N MET A 4 5.39 -22.23 -56.54
CA MET A 4 5.33 -21.72 -55.15
C MET A 4 5.98 -22.72 -54.18
N GLN A 5 7.29 -22.53 -53.93
CA GLN A 5 7.96 -23.01 -52.72
C GLN A 5 7.61 -22.03 -51.59
N VAL A 6 6.88 -22.49 -50.57
CA VAL A 6 6.66 -21.73 -49.34
C VAL A 6 7.81 -22.05 -48.38
N LEU A 7 8.77 -21.14 -48.34
CA LEU A 7 9.82 -21.07 -47.32
C LEU A 7 9.17 -20.78 -45.96
N LEU A 8 9.10 -21.80 -45.10
CA LEU A 8 8.86 -21.66 -43.67
C LEU A 8 10.18 -21.21 -43.02
N LEU A 9 10.42 -19.90 -42.96
CA LEU A 9 11.35 -19.33 -41.98
C LEU A 9 10.63 -19.25 -40.62
N PRO A 10 11.21 -19.77 -39.53
CA PRO A 10 10.73 -19.41 -38.20
C PRO A 10 11.13 -17.95 -37.95
N LEU A 11 10.12 -17.08 -37.91
CA LEU A 11 10.24 -15.74 -37.33
C LEU A 11 10.61 -15.90 -35.85
N LEU A 12 11.89 -15.73 -35.54
CA LEU A 12 12.38 -15.40 -34.21
C LEU A 12 11.81 -14.03 -33.84
N LEU A 13 10.64 -14.00 -33.19
CA LEU A 13 10.16 -12.81 -32.52
C LEU A 13 11.03 -12.54 -31.27
N PRO A 14 11.54 -11.32 -31.06
CA PRO A 14 12.14 -10.92 -29.81
C PRO A 14 11.03 -10.69 -28.76
N ALA A 15 10.51 -11.79 -28.19
CA ALA A 15 9.64 -11.74 -27.02
C ALA A 15 10.49 -11.69 -25.74
N ALA A 16 11.10 -10.54 -25.42
CA ALA A 16 11.84 -10.43 -24.15
C ALA A 16 11.92 -9.03 -23.52
N GLN A 17 11.33 -7.97 -24.10
CA GLN A 17 11.52 -6.61 -23.57
C GLN A 17 10.25 -5.86 -23.12
N ALA A 18 9.04 -6.40 -23.38
CA ALA A 18 7.79 -5.77 -22.93
C ALA A 18 7.27 -6.27 -21.56
N SER A 19 7.83 -7.36 -21.04
CA SER A 19 7.41 -7.95 -19.76
C SER A 19 7.96 -7.24 -18.53
N GLY A 20 9.12 -6.56 -18.66
CA GLY A 20 9.77 -5.89 -17.53
C GLY A 20 9.01 -4.65 -17.04
N ASP A 21 8.62 -3.76 -17.94
CA ASP A 21 7.93 -2.50 -17.59
C ASP A 21 6.50 -2.73 -17.11
N SER A 22 5.80 -3.73 -17.67
CA SER A 22 4.45 -4.10 -17.26
C SER A 22 4.42 -4.75 -15.87
N SER A 23 5.38 -5.64 -15.57
CA SER A 23 5.52 -6.24 -14.24
C SER A 23 5.88 -5.20 -13.18
N LYS A 24 6.85 -4.32 -13.46
CA LYS A 24 7.23 -3.21 -12.57
C LYS A 24 6.03 -2.29 -12.28
N SER A 25 5.25 -1.94 -13.31
CA SER A 25 4.06 -1.11 -13.13
C SER A 25 3.01 -1.79 -12.26
N ALA A 26 2.74 -3.08 -12.47
CA ALA A 26 1.78 -3.85 -11.67
C ALA A 26 2.20 -3.91 -10.19
N ASP A 27 3.48 -4.18 -9.93
CA ASP A 27 4.02 -4.22 -8.58
C ASP A 27 3.90 -2.85 -7.87
N LEU A 28 4.23 -1.76 -8.57
CA LEU A 28 4.12 -0.40 -8.01
C LEU A 28 2.67 0.02 -7.75
N ASN A 29 1.72 -0.33 -8.64
CA ASN A 29 0.29 -0.07 -8.40
C ASN A 29 -0.22 -0.82 -7.17
N CYS A 30 0.15 -2.10 -7.01
CA CYS A 30 -0.19 -2.86 -5.82
C CYS A 30 0.44 -2.24 -4.56
N SER A 31 1.72 -1.91 -4.61
CA SER A 31 2.43 -1.28 -3.50
C SER A 31 1.85 0.08 -3.11
N ALA A 32 1.35 0.86 -4.08
CA ALA A 32 0.66 2.12 -3.84
C ALA A 32 -0.64 1.92 -3.07
N CYS A 33 -1.47 0.95 -3.48
CA CYS A 33 -2.70 0.64 -2.76
C CYS A 33 -2.42 0.19 -1.31
N ARG A 34 -1.40 -0.64 -1.11
CA ARG A 34 -1.00 -1.10 0.22
C ARG A 34 -0.49 0.04 1.10
N ALA A 35 0.30 0.96 0.55
CA ALA A 35 0.73 2.18 1.24
C ALA A 35 -0.47 3.03 1.70
N VAL A 36 -1.47 3.21 0.84
CA VAL A 36 -2.71 3.93 1.17
C VAL A 36 -3.52 3.19 2.23
N SER A 37 -3.69 1.86 2.11
CA SER A 37 -4.37 1.02 3.10
C SER A 37 -3.75 1.17 4.50
N ARG A 38 -2.42 1.18 4.59
CA ARG A 38 -1.72 1.37 5.87
C ARG A 38 -1.93 2.78 6.41
N ALA A 39 -1.84 3.80 5.57
CA ALA A 39 -2.11 5.18 5.98
C ALA A 39 -3.55 5.37 6.49
N ILE A 40 -4.53 4.69 5.89
CA ILE A 40 -5.92 4.64 6.37
C ILE A 40 -5.99 4.01 7.77
N LEU A 41 -5.38 2.84 7.98
CA LEU A 41 -5.39 2.19 9.29
C LEU A 41 -4.76 3.08 10.37
N THR A 42 -3.64 3.75 10.05
CA THR A 42 -2.97 4.70 10.94
C THR A 42 -3.84 5.92 11.24
N ALA A 43 -4.50 6.50 10.23
CA ALA A 43 -5.39 7.64 10.39
C ALA A 43 -6.60 7.28 11.28
N ILE A 44 -7.20 6.12 11.05
CA ILE A 44 -8.31 5.59 11.85
C ILE A 44 -7.87 5.33 13.29
N GLU A 45 -6.72 4.69 13.50
CA GLU A 45 -6.18 4.42 14.85
C GLU A 45 -5.96 5.70 15.65
N THR A 46 -5.41 6.74 15.02
CA THR A 46 -5.25 8.04 15.66
C THR A 46 -6.57 8.75 15.91
N ALA A 47 -7.50 8.66 14.96
CA ALA A 47 -8.80 9.24 15.12
C ALA A 47 -9.61 8.55 16.23
N LYS A 48 -9.36 7.27 16.58
CA LYS A 48 -10.16 6.49 17.55
C LYS A 48 -10.25 7.10 18.95
N SER A 49 -9.34 7.97 19.39
CA SER A 49 -9.41 8.63 20.71
C SER A 49 -10.47 9.75 20.71
N PRO A 50 -11.65 9.56 21.34
CA PRO A 50 -12.74 10.53 21.22
C PRO A 50 -12.56 11.68 22.23
N PRO A 51 -12.84 12.93 21.83
CA PRO A 51 -13.09 14.00 22.79
C PRO A 51 -14.51 13.85 23.34
N LYS A 52 -14.71 13.07 24.42
CA LYS A 52 -16.00 12.81 25.14
C LYS A 52 -16.93 11.75 24.52
N ALA A 53 -18.04 11.46 25.20
CA ALA A 53 -19.09 10.55 24.75
C ALA A 53 -19.69 11.07 23.42
N GLU A 54 -19.47 10.32 22.36
CA GLU A 54 -19.84 10.63 20.97
C GLU A 54 -20.84 9.58 20.48
N ASP A 55 -21.89 10.00 19.77
CA ASP A 55 -22.82 9.06 19.14
C ASP A 55 -22.21 8.41 17.88
N ASP A 56 -22.80 7.30 17.42
CA ASP A 56 -22.25 6.55 16.30
C ASP A 56 -22.18 7.37 15.00
N LYS A 57 -23.10 8.33 14.79
CA LYS A 57 -23.12 9.15 13.58
C LYS A 57 -21.94 10.12 13.58
N ALA A 58 -21.71 10.81 14.69
CA ALA A 58 -20.56 11.70 14.87
C ALA A 58 -19.23 10.93 14.75
N LYS A 59 -19.18 9.72 15.33
CA LYS A 59 -18.02 8.83 15.23
C LYS A 59 -17.69 8.47 13.79
N PHE A 60 -18.67 8.03 12.99
CA PHE A 60 -18.42 7.67 11.60
C PHE A 60 -18.07 8.87 10.73
N ALA A 61 -18.66 10.04 10.97
CA ALA A 61 -18.27 11.28 10.29
C ALA A 61 -16.79 11.61 10.55
N ARG A 62 -16.34 11.59 11.81
CA ARG A 62 -14.92 11.85 12.14
C ARG A 62 -13.97 10.87 11.46
N LEU A 63 -14.35 9.58 11.41
CA LEU A 63 -13.53 8.55 10.79
C LEU A 63 -13.49 8.68 9.27
N SER A 64 -14.61 9.02 8.63
CA SER A 64 -14.67 9.35 7.20
C SER A 64 -13.79 10.55 6.88
N ASP A 65 -13.88 11.62 7.67
CA ASP A 65 -13.02 12.81 7.53
C ASP A 65 -11.52 12.47 7.70
N ALA A 66 -11.20 11.50 8.56
CA ALA A 66 -9.83 11.03 8.73
C ALA A 66 -9.32 10.30 7.49
N VAL A 67 -10.17 9.49 6.85
CA VAL A 67 -9.85 8.79 5.59
C VAL A 67 -9.67 9.79 4.44
N GLU A 68 -10.55 10.79 4.30
CA GLU A 68 -10.47 11.81 3.25
C GLU A 68 -9.15 12.61 3.30
N ARG A 69 -8.59 12.79 4.49
CA ARG A 69 -7.30 13.49 4.68
C ARG A 69 -6.09 12.64 4.31
N VAL A 70 -6.21 11.32 4.15
CA VAL A 70 -5.06 10.41 3.95
C VAL A 70 -4.23 10.82 2.74
N CYS A 71 -4.85 11.10 1.59
CA CYS A 71 -4.12 11.40 0.36
C CYS A 71 -3.29 12.68 0.42
N ARG A 72 -3.65 13.60 1.33
CA ARG A 72 -2.90 14.85 1.55
C ARG A 72 -1.69 14.67 2.48
N HIS A 73 -1.64 13.58 3.24
CA HIS A 73 -0.65 13.35 4.29
C HIS A 73 0.11 12.03 4.11
N LEU A 74 0.17 11.51 2.87
CA LEU A 74 0.97 10.33 2.60
C LEU A 74 2.46 10.62 2.88
N PRO A 75 3.19 9.66 3.48
CA PRO A 75 4.64 9.75 3.60
C PRO A 75 5.33 9.97 2.25
N ILE A 76 6.58 10.42 2.29
CA ILE A 76 7.44 10.41 1.11
C ILE A 76 7.86 8.97 0.87
N TYR A 77 7.63 8.48 -0.35
CA TYR A 77 8.05 7.16 -0.79
C TYR A 77 9.13 7.28 -1.87
N GLY A 78 9.93 6.22 -1.97
CA GLY A 78 10.81 5.95 -3.11
C GLY A 78 10.52 4.57 -3.67
N ARG A 79 11.06 4.26 -4.85
CA ARG A 79 10.94 2.93 -5.45
C ARG A 79 12.17 2.10 -5.11
N MET A 80 11.97 0.85 -4.73
CA MET A 80 13.06 -0.09 -4.47
C MET A 80 12.77 -1.42 -5.16
N GLN A 81 13.82 -2.07 -5.67
CA GLN A 81 13.73 -3.45 -6.14
C GLN A 81 14.16 -4.38 -5.01
N HIS A 82 13.27 -5.29 -4.62
CA HIS A 82 13.49 -6.24 -3.52
C HIS A 82 14.11 -7.53 -4.05
N GLN A 83 15.44 -7.66 -3.95
CA GLN A 83 16.15 -8.90 -4.35
C GLN A 83 15.66 -10.12 -3.54
N GLU A 84 15.31 -9.92 -2.27
CA GLU A 84 14.80 -10.95 -1.38
C GLU A 84 13.33 -11.35 -1.66
N LYS A 85 12.61 -10.58 -2.49
CA LYS A 85 11.20 -10.80 -2.83
C LYS A 85 11.01 -11.04 -4.32
N GLN A 86 11.81 -11.96 -4.86
CA GLN A 86 11.73 -12.36 -6.27
C GLN A 86 11.98 -11.21 -7.25
N ASP A 87 12.91 -10.30 -6.90
CA ASP A 87 13.29 -9.14 -7.73
C ASP A 87 12.14 -8.18 -8.08
N ARG A 88 11.06 -8.20 -7.28
CA ARG A 88 9.87 -7.35 -7.49
C ARG A 88 10.08 -5.92 -6.98
N TRP A 89 9.31 -4.99 -7.55
CA TRP A 89 9.38 -3.58 -7.19
C TRP A 89 8.41 -3.22 -6.05
N GLY A 90 8.78 -2.24 -5.23
CA GLY A 90 7.93 -1.78 -4.13
C GLY A 90 8.15 -0.31 -3.80
N LEU A 91 7.19 0.26 -3.10
CA LEU A 91 7.31 1.58 -2.47
C LEU A 91 7.85 1.40 -1.05
N VAL A 92 8.91 2.13 -0.74
CA VAL A 92 9.52 2.21 0.59
C VAL A 92 9.42 3.63 1.11
N THR A 93 9.11 3.79 2.40
CA THR A 93 9.10 5.12 3.01
C THR A 93 10.52 5.66 3.02
N MET A 94 10.73 6.90 2.56
CA MET A 94 12.05 7.55 2.56
C MET A 94 12.42 8.15 3.92
N THR A 95 11.52 8.03 4.89
CA THR A 95 11.72 8.42 6.28
C THR A 95 11.59 7.17 7.15
N ARG A 96 12.61 6.86 7.94
CA ARG A 96 12.52 5.87 9.03
C ARG A 96 12.04 6.53 10.32
N ASP A 97 11.38 5.74 11.16
CA ASP A 97 10.84 6.15 12.46
C ASP A 97 11.93 6.57 13.47
N ASP A 98 13.19 6.19 13.25
CA ASP A 98 14.35 6.62 14.06
C ASP A 98 15.01 7.91 13.55
N GLY A 99 14.40 8.57 12.56
CA GLY A 99 14.91 9.78 11.94
C GLY A 99 16.16 9.57 11.09
N LYS A 100 16.58 8.31 10.87
CA LYS A 100 17.74 8.03 10.02
C LYS A 100 17.35 8.04 8.55
N PRO A 101 18.25 8.52 7.68
CA PRO A 101 18.08 8.34 6.26
C PRO A 101 18.01 6.83 5.96
N VAL A 102 17.11 6.47 5.04
CA VAL A 102 17.16 5.15 4.41
C VAL A 102 18.41 5.11 3.54
N ASP A 103 19.00 3.92 3.35
CA ASP A 103 20.09 3.75 2.40
C ASP A 103 19.60 4.11 0.99
N MET A 104 20.00 5.29 0.52
CA MET A 104 19.52 5.88 -0.73
C MET A 104 20.14 5.20 -1.96
N GLU A 105 21.19 4.38 -1.81
CA GLU A 105 21.88 3.74 -2.93
C GLU A 105 20.97 2.74 -3.69
N GLN A 106 19.91 2.26 -3.03
CA GLN A 106 18.96 1.30 -3.59
C GLN A 106 17.58 1.92 -3.89
N ILE A 107 17.43 3.23 -3.65
CA ILE A 107 16.15 3.94 -3.80
C ILE A 107 16.18 4.79 -5.06
N ASP A 108 15.29 4.46 -5.98
CA ASP A 108 14.94 5.31 -7.11
C ASP A 108 13.97 6.40 -6.64
N ALA A 109 14.55 7.57 -6.34
CA ALA A 109 13.86 8.77 -5.90
C ALA A 109 13.30 9.54 -7.11
N ASP A 110 12.05 9.25 -7.45
CA ASP A 110 11.34 9.91 -8.56
C ASP A 110 10.55 11.13 -8.06
N PRO A 111 10.85 12.35 -8.52
CA PRO A 111 10.15 13.56 -8.11
C PRO A 111 8.66 13.56 -8.46
N GLY A 112 8.23 12.77 -9.45
CA GLY A 112 6.82 12.60 -9.82
C GLY A 112 6.05 11.59 -8.96
N LEU A 113 6.76 10.77 -8.17
CA LEU A 113 6.16 9.66 -7.43
C LEU A 113 5.16 10.10 -6.37
N GLY A 114 5.44 11.19 -5.66
CA GLY A 114 4.52 11.73 -4.65
C GLY A 114 3.19 12.18 -5.26
N ASN A 115 3.23 12.89 -6.38
CA ASN A 115 2.02 13.32 -7.09
C ASN A 115 1.27 12.13 -7.68
N TRP A 116 1.98 11.18 -8.28
CA TRP A 116 1.39 9.96 -8.81
C TRP A 116 0.68 9.15 -7.71
N LEU A 117 1.33 8.94 -6.56
CA LEU A 117 0.76 8.21 -5.43
C LEU A 117 -0.47 8.93 -4.86
N ARG A 118 -0.43 10.27 -4.80
CA ARG A 118 -1.60 11.07 -4.40
C ARG A 118 -2.78 10.88 -5.33
N MET A 119 -2.59 10.95 -6.65
CA MET A 119 -3.67 10.70 -7.62
C MET A 119 -4.24 9.29 -7.46
N ARG A 120 -3.38 8.28 -7.27
CA ARG A 120 -3.84 6.90 -7.01
C ARG A 120 -4.65 6.78 -5.72
N CYS A 121 -4.26 7.51 -4.68
CA CYS A 121 -5.02 7.55 -3.44
C CYS A 121 -6.38 8.22 -3.63
N GLU A 122 -6.43 9.35 -4.34
CA GLU A 122 -7.68 10.06 -4.64
C GLU A 122 -8.61 9.16 -5.48
N GLU A 123 -8.11 8.51 -6.53
CA GLU A 123 -8.87 7.51 -7.32
C GLU A 123 -9.38 6.32 -6.48
N LEU A 124 -8.60 5.88 -5.49
CA LEU A 124 -8.96 4.75 -4.64
C LEU A 124 -10.07 5.10 -3.64
N LEU A 125 -10.07 6.32 -3.15
CA LEU A 125 -10.98 6.82 -2.13
C LEU A 125 -12.21 7.55 -2.68
N ASP A 126 -12.21 7.92 -3.96
CA ASP A 126 -13.29 8.64 -4.62
C ASP A 126 -14.67 8.01 -4.35
N ASP A 127 -15.54 8.77 -3.66
CA ASP A 127 -16.88 8.37 -3.18
C ASP A 127 -16.91 7.09 -2.33
N ARG A 128 -15.80 6.75 -1.67
CA ARG A 128 -15.61 5.48 -0.92
C ARG A 128 -15.15 5.67 0.52
N GLU A 129 -14.90 6.89 0.98
CA GLU A 129 -14.31 7.17 2.29
C GLU A 129 -15.11 6.57 3.45
N GLU A 130 -16.44 6.68 3.39
CA GLU A 130 -17.31 6.12 4.43
C GLU A 130 -17.24 4.58 4.47
N ALA A 131 -17.30 3.94 3.30
CA ALA A 131 -17.22 2.48 3.18
C ALA A 131 -15.86 1.96 3.66
N VAL A 132 -14.78 2.64 3.26
CA VAL A 132 -13.41 2.36 3.69
C VAL A 132 -13.26 2.54 5.20
N ALA A 133 -13.79 3.63 5.77
CA ALA A 133 -13.76 3.86 7.21
C ALA A 133 -14.52 2.76 7.99
N ARG A 134 -15.69 2.35 7.50
CA ARG A 134 -16.46 1.24 8.10
C ARG A 134 -15.68 -0.07 8.06
N GLN A 135 -15.09 -0.42 6.92
CA GLN A 135 -14.28 -1.63 6.77
C GLN A 135 -13.05 -1.59 7.69
N ALA A 136 -12.35 -0.45 7.77
CA ALA A 136 -11.18 -0.27 8.62
C ALA A 136 -11.51 -0.44 10.12
N VAL A 137 -12.71 -0.05 10.56
CA VAL A 137 -13.16 -0.26 11.94
C VAL A 137 -13.60 -1.69 12.20
N GLN A 138 -14.41 -2.26 11.31
CA GLN A 138 -15.05 -3.56 11.55
C GLN A 138 -14.08 -4.73 11.30
N ARG A 139 -13.23 -4.61 10.29
CA ARG A 139 -12.35 -5.67 9.80
C ARG A 139 -10.96 -5.11 9.43
N PRO A 140 -10.23 -4.47 10.35
CA PRO A 140 -8.94 -3.82 10.06
C PRO A 140 -7.93 -4.76 9.39
N ARG A 141 -7.87 -6.03 9.83
CA ARG A 141 -6.95 -7.04 9.27
C ARG A 141 -7.29 -7.45 7.83
N GLN A 142 -8.50 -7.18 7.36
CA GLN A 142 -8.96 -7.50 6.01
C GLN A 142 -8.99 -6.27 5.10
N LEU A 143 -8.71 -5.06 5.63
CA LEU A 143 -8.81 -3.83 4.85
C LEU A 143 -7.90 -3.88 3.62
N GLU A 144 -6.64 -4.27 3.78
CA GLU A 144 -5.67 -4.28 2.68
C GLU A 144 -6.10 -5.24 1.56
N ALA A 145 -6.48 -6.47 1.91
CA ALA A 145 -6.92 -7.46 0.94
C ALA A 145 -8.20 -7.02 0.21
N TRP A 146 -9.20 -6.56 0.97
CA TRP A 146 -10.45 -6.06 0.41
C TRP A 146 -10.22 -4.85 -0.50
N LEU A 147 -9.48 -3.85 -0.02
CA LEU A 147 -9.26 -2.61 -0.76
C LEU A 147 -8.41 -2.84 -2.01
N CYS A 148 -7.35 -3.64 -1.92
CA CYS A 148 -6.37 -3.75 -2.99
C CYS A 148 -6.62 -4.88 -3.99
N ALA A 149 -7.23 -6.00 -3.57
CA ALA A 149 -7.55 -7.10 -4.46
C ALA A 149 -9.01 -7.07 -4.97
N GLU A 150 -9.96 -6.61 -4.16
CA GLU A 150 -11.38 -6.63 -4.56
C GLU A 150 -11.85 -5.28 -5.10
N VAL A 151 -11.59 -4.19 -4.37
CA VAL A 151 -12.11 -2.85 -4.71
C VAL A 151 -11.30 -2.17 -5.81
N ALA A 152 -9.98 -2.19 -5.70
CA ALA A 152 -9.07 -1.60 -6.68
C ALA A 152 -8.66 -2.59 -7.77
N ALA A 153 -8.69 -3.90 -7.47
CA ALA A 153 -8.22 -4.97 -8.34
C ALA A 153 -6.78 -4.74 -8.88
N VAL A 154 -5.90 -4.16 -8.06
CA VAL A 154 -4.50 -3.85 -8.44
C VAL A 154 -3.48 -4.82 -7.84
N CYS A 155 -3.87 -5.59 -6.82
CA CYS A 155 -3.02 -6.62 -6.22
C CYS A 155 -3.54 -8.02 -6.53
N THR A 156 -2.61 -8.93 -6.85
CA THR A 156 -2.90 -10.37 -6.85
C THR A 156 -2.73 -10.97 -5.44
N ALA A 157 -3.27 -12.17 -5.22
CA ALA A 157 -3.08 -12.91 -3.97
C ALA A 157 -1.58 -13.19 -3.69
N GLU A 158 -0.79 -13.47 -4.73
CA GLU A 158 0.66 -13.64 -4.63
C GLU A 158 1.33 -12.34 -4.15
N GLN A 159 0.90 -11.20 -4.69
CA GLN A 159 1.47 -9.91 -4.30
C GLN A 159 1.11 -9.49 -2.87
N LEU A 160 -0.06 -9.89 -2.39
CA LEU A 160 -0.46 -9.65 -0.99
C LEU A 160 0.27 -10.58 -0.01
N ALA A 161 0.62 -11.79 -0.44
CA ALA A 161 1.39 -12.74 0.38
C ALA A 161 2.85 -12.29 0.59
N LEU A 162 3.39 -11.52 -0.36
CA LEU A 162 4.73 -10.96 -0.31
C LEU A 162 4.63 -9.55 0.29
N ASP A 163 5.10 -9.33 1.52
CA ASP A 163 4.92 -8.06 2.22
C ASP A 163 5.82 -6.93 1.65
N PHE A 164 5.53 -6.39 0.46
CA PHE A 164 6.40 -5.44 -0.27
C PHE A 164 6.53 -4.07 0.37
N VAL A 165 5.54 -3.62 1.13
CA VAL A 165 5.64 -2.32 1.81
C VAL A 165 6.40 -2.54 3.11
N ALA A 166 7.56 -1.89 3.27
CA ALA A 166 8.25 -1.87 4.56
C ALA A 166 7.28 -1.38 5.66
N PRO A 167 7.31 -1.95 6.87
CA PRO A 167 6.34 -1.63 7.93
C PRO A 167 6.26 -0.11 8.14
N ILE A 168 5.03 0.42 8.11
CA ILE A 168 4.75 1.74 8.71
C ILE A 168 4.53 1.40 10.18
N ASP A 169 5.50 1.67 11.05
CA ASP A 169 5.25 1.47 12.47
C ASP A 169 4.12 2.44 12.93
N PRO A 170 3.13 1.96 13.71
CA PRO A 170 1.86 2.66 13.98
C PRO A 170 1.96 3.91 14.86
N VAL A 171 3.15 4.51 15.03
CA VAL A 171 3.39 5.59 16.02
C VAL A 171 3.33 7.00 15.41
N VAL A 172 3.16 7.15 14.10
CA VAL A 172 3.17 8.47 13.44
C VAL A 172 1.76 8.95 13.05
N ALA A 173 0.80 8.84 13.96
CA ALA A 173 -0.37 9.72 13.87
C ALA A 173 -0.79 10.35 15.20
N SER A 174 -0.13 10.04 16.32
CA SER A 174 -0.22 10.88 17.52
C SER A 174 1.18 11.21 17.99
N GLY A 175 1.50 12.50 18.09
CA GLY A 175 2.69 12.98 18.80
C GLY A 175 2.64 12.66 20.30
N ARG A 176 2.63 11.37 20.67
CA ARG A 176 2.74 10.89 22.04
C ARG A 176 3.61 9.64 22.11
N GLN A 177 4.51 9.72 23.09
CA GLN A 177 5.51 8.75 23.51
C GLN A 177 5.02 7.30 23.59
N LYS A 178 5.97 6.39 23.32
CA LYS A 178 5.99 4.95 23.65
C LYS A 178 4.95 4.52 24.68
N LEU A 179 4.08 3.60 24.28
CA LEU A 179 3.38 2.70 25.20
C LEU A 179 4.04 1.32 25.10
N ASP A 180 4.77 0.96 26.15
CA ASP A 180 5.20 -0.41 26.42
C ASP A 180 3.96 -1.30 26.61
N LEU A 181 3.68 -2.18 25.64
CA LEU A 181 2.70 -3.24 25.80
C LEU A 181 3.40 -4.52 26.25
N LYS A 182 3.35 -4.79 27.56
CA LYS A 182 3.61 -6.12 28.11
C LYS A 182 2.44 -7.03 27.70
N PHE A 183 2.74 -8.06 26.91
CA PHE A 183 1.83 -9.18 26.70
C PHE A 183 2.01 -10.17 27.86
N ASP A 184 1.08 -10.18 28.80
CA ASP A 184 0.96 -11.29 29.75
C ASP A 184 0.37 -12.49 29.01
N SER A 185 1.22 -13.50 28.80
CA SER A 185 0.88 -14.78 28.19
C SER A 185 -0.22 -15.49 28.98
N VAL A 186 -1.33 -15.77 28.29
CA VAL A 186 -2.33 -16.76 28.72
C VAL A 186 -1.64 -18.13 28.77
N LYS A 187 -1.63 -18.74 29.95
CA LYS A 187 -1.05 -20.05 30.23
C LYS A 187 -2.00 -21.14 29.72
N PRO A 188 -1.56 -22.13 28.93
CA PRO A 188 -2.37 -23.31 28.66
C PRO A 188 -2.33 -24.24 29.88
N GLU A 189 -3.50 -24.69 30.30
CA GLU A 189 -3.67 -25.79 31.26
C GLU A 189 -3.10 -27.09 30.69
N LEU A 190 -2.31 -27.78 31.52
CA LEU A 190 -2.11 -29.24 31.57
C LEU A 190 -1.55 -29.58 32.96
#